data_AF-A0A3C0A9K1-F1
#
_entry.id   AF-A0A3C0A9K1-F1
#
_cell.length_a   1.000
_cell.length_b   1.000
_cell.length_c   1.000
_cell.angle_alpha   90.00
_cell.angle_beta   90.00
_cell.angle_gamma   90.00
#
_symmetry.space_group_name_H-M   'P 1'
#
loop_
_entity.id
_entity.type
_entity.pdbx_description
1 polymer ?
#
loop_
_entity_poly.entity_id
_entity_poly.type
_entity_poly.pdbx_seq_one_letter_code
_entity_poly.pdbx_strand_id
1 'polypeptide(L)'
;MLDKPDSASYSHEGNGHSDNQLPEELINDLSSESLTFVESLYTSYLESPSSVSQEWREYFSKFPQKMPRSRKPNFGPSFKRHTMFNPPGKQQREGMDRQTMKIADRQERLDQLIRNYRVRGHILASLDPLGKQRATPPELMPEFYDFSERDYDRGFSTSTFGGPKQRT
;
A
#
# COMPACT_ATOMS: atom_id res chain seq x y z
N MET A 1 -16.90 -48.97 -39.18
CA MET A 1 -17.46 -48.38 -37.95
C MET A 1 -16.27 -47.80 -37.19
N LEU A 2 -16.36 -46.52 -36.84
CA LEU A 2 -15.25 -45.56 -36.66
C LEU A 2 -14.05 -46.02 -35.82
N ASP A 3 -12.88 -45.90 -36.43
CA ASP A 3 -11.57 -45.83 -35.80
C ASP A 3 -11.39 -44.41 -35.21
N LYS A 4 -11.06 -44.30 -33.92
CA LYS A 4 -10.82 -43.01 -33.26
C LYS A 4 -9.31 -42.75 -33.23
N PRO A 5 -8.82 -41.60 -33.68
CA PRO A 5 -7.41 -41.26 -33.55
C PRO A 5 -7.05 -40.93 -32.09
N ASP A 6 -5.91 -41.47 -31.65
CA ASP A 6 -5.25 -41.15 -30.39
C ASP A 6 -5.05 -39.64 -30.24
N SER A 7 -5.50 -39.12 -29.11
CA SER A 7 -5.35 -37.72 -28.75
C SER A 7 -3.90 -37.47 -28.34
N ALA A 8 -3.16 -36.80 -29.23
CA ALA A 8 -1.82 -36.29 -28.96
C ALA A 8 -1.78 -35.56 -27.60
N SER A 9 -0.97 -36.07 -26.69
CA SER A 9 -0.57 -35.34 -25.48
C SER A 9 0.35 -34.20 -25.91
N TYR A 10 -0.20 -33.00 -26.00
CA TYR A 10 0.58 -31.77 -26.15
C TYR A 10 1.38 -31.57 -24.85
N SER A 11 2.64 -32.00 -24.85
CA SER A 11 3.64 -31.54 -23.91
C SER A 11 3.84 -30.05 -24.14
N HIS A 12 3.30 -29.21 -23.26
CA HIS A 12 3.67 -27.81 -23.20
C HIS A 12 5.04 -27.72 -22.53
N GLU A 13 6.09 -27.84 -23.34
CA GLU A 13 7.42 -27.39 -22.96
C GLU A 13 7.48 -25.87 -22.93
N GLY A 14 8.29 -25.35 -22.01
CA GLY A 14 8.88 -24.03 -22.12
C GLY A 14 8.20 -22.94 -21.32
N ASN A 15 8.46 -22.89 -20.02
CA ASN A 15 8.53 -21.60 -19.35
C ASN A 15 9.84 -21.55 -18.56
N GLY A 16 10.90 -21.18 -19.26
CA GLY A 16 12.16 -20.76 -18.65
C GLY A 16 11.91 -19.46 -17.91
N HIS A 17 11.51 -19.56 -16.65
CA HIS A 17 11.60 -18.44 -15.72
C HIS A 17 13.06 -18.38 -15.28
N SER A 18 13.76 -17.42 -15.88
CA SER A 18 15.16 -17.09 -15.62
C SER A 18 15.40 -16.99 -14.12
N ASP A 19 16.29 -17.86 -13.62
CA ASP A 19 16.61 -18.14 -12.21
C ASP A 19 17.43 -16.99 -11.55
N ASN A 20 17.27 -15.74 -12.02
CA ASN A 20 18.10 -14.58 -11.70
C ASN A 20 17.31 -13.46 -11.01
N GLN A 21 16.41 -13.81 -10.08
CA GLN A 21 15.65 -12.81 -9.32
C GLN A 21 16.59 -12.08 -8.33
N LEU A 22 16.44 -10.76 -8.25
CA LEU A 22 17.11 -9.94 -7.23
C LEU A 22 16.67 -10.40 -5.81
N PRO A 23 17.57 -10.28 -4.79
CA PRO A 23 17.22 -10.47 -3.38
C PRO A 23 15.97 -9.67 -2.99
N GLU A 24 15.02 -10.29 -2.28
CA GLU A 24 13.81 -9.60 -1.79
C GLU A 24 14.13 -8.42 -0.85
N GLU A 25 15.26 -8.48 -0.15
CA GLU A 25 15.76 -7.36 0.69
C GLU A 25 16.14 -6.13 -0.15
N LEU A 26 16.59 -6.30 -1.39
CA LEU A 26 16.87 -5.19 -2.30
C LEU A 26 15.59 -4.58 -2.88
N ILE A 27 14.60 -5.42 -3.16
CA ILE A 27 13.33 -5.01 -3.78
C ILE A 27 12.54 -4.09 -2.83
N ASN A 28 12.64 -4.28 -1.52
CA ASN A 28 11.93 -3.47 -0.53
C ASN A 28 12.49 -2.04 -0.38
N ASP A 29 13.76 -1.83 -0.70
CA ASP A 29 14.44 -0.52 -0.56
C ASP A 29 14.49 0.28 -1.87
N LEU A 30 14.10 -0.32 -3.00
CA LEU A 30 14.14 0.29 -4.33
C LEU A 30 12.76 0.80 -4.76
N SER A 31 12.72 1.95 -5.43
CA SER A 31 11.49 2.42 -6.09
C SER A 31 11.16 1.50 -7.27
N SER A 32 9.87 1.17 -7.45
CA SER A 32 9.40 0.29 -8.54
C SER A 32 9.81 0.77 -9.94
N GLU A 33 10.06 2.07 -10.09
CA GLU A 33 10.50 2.70 -11.34
C GLU A 33 11.96 2.37 -11.70
N SER A 34 12.80 2.09 -10.71
CA SER A 34 14.23 1.76 -10.91
C SER A 34 14.49 0.25 -10.99
N LEU A 35 13.47 -0.56 -10.69
CA LEU A 35 13.60 -2.01 -10.55
C LEU A 35 14.09 -2.68 -11.83
N THR A 36 13.49 -2.34 -12.97
CA THR A 36 13.83 -2.93 -14.28
C THR A 36 15.29 -2.66 -14.68
N PHE A 37 15.80 -1.47 -14.33
CA PHE A 37 17.19 -1.10 -14.58
C PHE A 37 18.14 -1.94 -13.72
N VAL A 38 17.88 -2.04 -12.42
CA VAL A 38 18.71 -2.83 -11.48
C VAL A 38 18.67 -4.33 -11.81
N GLU A 39 17.53 -4.87 -12.24
CA GLU A 39 17.39 -6.27 -12.69
C GLU A 39 18.26 -6.56 -13.91
N SER A 40 18.24 -5.68 -14.91
CA SER A 40 19.09 -5.82 -16.09
C SER A 40 20.58 -5.79 -15.72
N LEU A 41 20.95 -4.89 -14.80
CA LEU A 41 22.32 -4.70 -14.34
C LEU A 41 22.83 -5.91 -13.54
N TYR A 42 21.98 -6.49 -12.70
CA TYR A 42 22.30 -7.70 -11.93
C TYR A 42 22.41 -8.93 -12.83
N THR A 43 21.57 -9.04 -13.87
CA THR A 43 21.67 -10.11 -14.86
C THR A 43 23.03 -10.08 -15.55
N SER A 44 23.49 -8.89 -15.98
CA SER A 44 24.83 -8.72 -16.54
C SER A 44 25.95 -9.05 -15.56
N TYR A 45 25.76 -8.77 -14.26
CA TYR A 45 26.72 -9.15 -13.21
C TYR A 45 26.86 -10.66 -13.04
N LEU A 46 25.74 -11.41 -13.10
CA LEU A 46 25.75 -12.87 -12.99
C LEU A 46 26.42 -13.55 -14.21
N GLU A 47 26.27 -12.97 -15.40
CA GLU A 47 26.94 -13.45 -16.61
C GLU A 47 28.45 -13.18 -16.57
N SER A 48 28.85 -11.99 -16.11
CA SER A 48 30.25 -11.59 -16.02
C SER A 48 30.42 -10.45 -15.01
N PRO A 49 31.09 -10.66 -13.87
CA PRO A 49 31.28 -9.61 -12.87
C PRO A 49 32.01 -8.37 -13.38
N SER A 50 32.79 -8.49 -14.46
CA SER A 50 33.50 -7.39 -15.13
C SER A 50 32.62 -6.49 -16.00
N SER A 51 31.38 -6.90 -16.31
CA SER A 51 30.45 -6.16 -17.17
C SER A 51 29.81 -4.95 -16.46
N VAL A 52 29.83 -4.94 -15.13
CA VAL A 52 29.29 -3.86 -14.29
C VAL A 52 30.42 -3.02 -13.69
N SER A 53 30.07 -1.77 -13.34
CA SER A 53 31.00 -0.85 -12.68
C SER A 53 31.48 -1.40 -11.34
N GLN A 54 32.60 -0.86 -10.85
CA GLN A 54 33.19 -1.29 -9.58
C GLN A 54 32.22 -1.13 -8.40
N GLU A 55 31.49 -0.02 -8.34
CA GLU A 55 30.49 0.25 -7.30
C GLU A 55 29.41 -0.83 -7.23
N TRP A 56 28.88 -1.22 -8.39
CA TRP A 56 27.85 -2.27 -8.49
C TRP A 56 28.42 -3.66 -8.20
N ARG A 57 29.67 -3.93 -8.57
CA ARG A 57 30.35 -5.18 -8.23
C ARG A 57 30.53 -5.33 -6.72
N GLU A 58 30.98 -4.28 -6.05
CA GLU A 58 31.12 -4.23 -4.59
C GLU A 58 29.76 -4.38 -3.90
N TYR A 59 28.73 -3.73 -4.43
CA TYR A 59 27.38 -3.85 -3.94
C TYR A 59 26.82 -5.28 -4.05
N PHE A 60 26.89 -5.88 -5.24
CA PHE A 60 26.35 -7.23 -5.47
C PHE A 60 27.17 -8.34 -4.78
N SER A 61 28.47 -8.12 -4.53
CA SER A 61 29.32 -9.07 -3.79
C SER A 61 28.89 -9.32 -2.35
N LYS A 62 28.08 -8.42 -1.77
CA LYS A 62 27.53 -8.56 -0.41
C LYS A 62 26.46 -9.65 -0.31
N PHE A 63 25.89 -10.08 -1.44
CA PHE A 63 24.86 -11.10 -1.50
C PHE A 63 25.47 -12.47 -1.82
N PRO A 64 25.18 -13.52 -1.02
CA PRO A 64 25.74 -14.85 -1.26
C PRO A 64 25.21 -15.45 -2.57
N GLN A 65 26.12 -15.86 -3.47
CA GLN A 65 25.78 -16.40 -4.80
C GLN A 65 24.94 -17.69 -4.81
N LYS A 66 24.82 -18.36 -3.67
CA LYS A 66 23.97 -19.55 -3.50
C LYS A 66 22.86 -19.21 -2.52
N MET A 67 21.88 -18.44 -2.99
CA MET A 67 20.65 -18.31 -2.22
C MET A 67 19.92 -19.66 -2.24
N PRO A 68 19.37 -20.12 -1.10
CA PRO A 68 18.42 -21.21 -1.12
C PRO A 68 17.30 -20.84 -2.08
N ARG A 69 16.93 -21.78 -2.97
CA ARG A 69 15.84 -21.63 -3.95
C ARG A 69 14.74 -20.78 -3.35
N SER A 70 14.52 -19.60 -3.96
CA SER A 70 13.44 -18.68 -3.61
C SER A 70 12.22 -19.51 -3.24
N ARG A 71 11.83 -19.44 -1.96
CA ARG A 71 10.47 -19.82 -1.60
C ARG A 71 9.61 -18.89 -2.42
N LYS A 72 8.92 -19.46 -3.42
CA LYS A 72 8.02 -18.74 -4.32
C LYS A 72 7.42 -17.55 -3.56
N PRO A 73 7.72 -16.29 -3.94
CA PRO A 73 7.16 -15.14 -3.26
C PRO A 73 5.67 -15.37 -3.12
N ASN A 74 5.20 -15.51 -1.88
CA ASN A 74 3.82 -15.80 -1.63
C ASN A 74 3.06 -14.49 -1.85
N PHE A 75 2.78 -14.16 -3.12
CA PHE A 75 1.92 -13.06 -3.54
C PHE A 75 0.45 -13.28 -3.15
N GLY A 76 0.16 -14.35 -2.41
CA GLY A 76 -1.09 -14.50 -1.71
C GLY A 76 -1.23 -13.46 -0.60
N PRO A 77 -2.46 -13.06 -0.25
CA PRO A 77 -2.69 -12.27 0.95
C PRO A 77 -2.03 -12.94 2.16
N SER A 78 -1.43 -12.15 3.05
CA SER A 78 -0.84 -12.63 4.32
C SER A 78 -1.87 -13.25 5.27
N PHE A 79 -3.15 -13.13 4.95
CA PHE A 79 -4.27 -13.71 5.68
C PHE A 79 -4.83 -14.94 4.96
N LYS A 80 -5.33 -15.91 5.72
CA LYS A 80 -6.06 -17.05 5.17
C LYS A 80 -7.35 -16.56 4.48
N ARG A 81 -7.59 -16.99 3.24
CA ARG A 81 -8.84 -16.68 2.52
C ARG A 81 -10.00 -17.39 3.20
N HIS A 82 -10.98 -16.62 3.65
CA HIS A 82 -12.21 -17.13 4.23
C HIS A 82 -13.19 -17.37 3.08
N THR A 83 -13.76 -18.57 3.01
CA THR A 83 -14.77 -18.93 2.00
C THR A 83 -15.99 -19.49 2.70
N MET A 84 -17.11 -19.64 1.98
CA MET A 84 -18.31 -20.29 2.55
C MET A 84 -18.04 -21.71 3.06
N PHE A 85 -17.00 -22.37 2.53
CA PHE A 85 -16.56 -23.71 2.91
C PHE A 85 -15.39 -23.73 3.92
N ASN A 86 -14.77 -22.58 4.18
CA ASN A 86 -13.76 -22.38 5.22
C ASN A 86 -14.13 -21.11 6.03
N PRO A 87 -15.20 -21.17 6.83
CA PRO A 87 -15.64 -20.04 7.62
C PRO A 87 -14.57 -19.66 8.65
N PRO A 88 -14.42 -18.38 9.00
CA PRO A 88 -13.55 -17.99 10.11
C PRO A 88 -13.94 -18.80 11.34
N GLY A 89 -12.94 -19.42 11.99
CA GLY A 89 -13.15 -20.10 13.26
C GLY A 89 -13.89 -19.18 14.24
N LYS A 90 -14.63 -19.76 15.18
CA LYS A 90 -15.51 -19.07 16.16
C LYS A 90 -14.82 -17.98 17.02
N GLN A 91 -13.55 -17.69 16.82
CA GLN A 91 -12.75 -16.73 17.58
C GLN A 91 -12.69 -15.30 16.99
N GLN A 92 -13.29 -15.02 15.83
CA GLN A 92 -13.22 -13.67 15.24
C GLN A 92 -14.51 -13.23 14.56
N ARG A 93 -15.62 -13.32 15.32
CA ARG A 93 -16.76 -12.43 15.13
C ARG A 93 -16.97 -11.65 16.43
N GLU A 94 -15.91 -10.99 16.89
CA GLU A 94 -16.14 -9.77 17.66
C GLU A 94 -16.68 -8.78 16.63
N GLY A 95 -18.01 -8.70 16.52
CA GLY A 95 -18.64 -7.61 15.79
C GLY A 95 -18.03 -6.32 16.33
N MET A 96 -17.52 -5.49 15.43
CA MET A 96 -16.87 -4.23 15.76
C MET A 96 -17.77 -3.50 16.77
N ASP A 97 -17.25 -3.30 17.99
CA ASP A 97 -18.03 -2.75 19.09
C ASP A 97 -18.74 -1.47 18.63
N ARG A 98 -20.00 -1.29 19.01
CA ARG A 98 -20.80 -0.13 18.59
C ARG A 98 -20.10 1.19 18.91
N GLN A 99 -19.27 1.21 19.95
CA GLN A 99 -18.42 2.35 20.28
C GLN A 99 -17.29 2.56 19.26
N THR A 100 -16.61 1.50 18.83
CA THR A 100 -15.55 1.57 17.81
C THR A 100 -16.08 2.10 16.48
N MET A 101 -17.28 1.69 16.07
CA MET A 101 -17.93 2.19 14.86
C MET A 101 -18.25 3.70 14.97
N LYS A 102 -18.71 4.17 16.14
CA LYS A 102 -18.95 5.60 16.38
C LYS A 102 -17.67 6.44 16.35
N ILE A 103 -16.56 5.88 16.83
CA ILE A 103 -15.25 6.54 16.77
C ILE A 103 -14.78 6.62 15.32
N ALA A 104 -14.93 5.54 14.55
CA ALA A 104 -14.53 5.50 13.14
C ALA A 104 -15.34 6.49 12.27
N ASP A 105 -16.68 6.49 12.40
CA ASP A 105 -17.55 7.43 11.68
C ASP A 105 -17.18 8.90 11.98
N ARG A 106 -16.88 9.20 13.23
CA ARG A 106 -16.44 10.54 13.63
C ARG A 106 -15.07 10.91 13.06
N GLN A 107 -14.13 9.96 13.06
CA GLN A 107 -12.82 10.16 12.45
C GLN A 107 -12.96 10.46 10.96
N GLU A 108 -13.82 9.73 10.25
CA GLU A 108 -14.08 9.95 8.82
C GLU A 108 -14.64 11.35 8.56
N ARG A 109 -15.59 11.82 9.38
CA ARG A 109 -16.14 13.18 9.30
C ARG A 109 -15.06 14.26 9.53
N LEU A 110 -14.16 14.03 10.50
CA LEU A 110 -13.03 14.94 10.72
C LEU A 110 -12.10 14.97 9.50
N ASP A 111 -11.79 13.80 8.93
CA ASP A 111 -10.92 13.71 7.75
C ASP A 111 -11.53 14.44 6.55
N GLN A 112 -12.85 14.36 6.36
CA GLN A 112 -13.58 15.13 5.35
C GLN A 112 -13.49 16.65 5.58
N LEU A 113 -13.68 17.10 6.82
CA LEU A 113 -13.53 18.50 7.20
C LEU A 113 -12.11 19.00 6.88
N ILE A 114 -11.07 18.29 7.34
CA ILE A 114 -9.66 18.62 7.06
C ILE A 114 -9.40 18.69 5.56
N ARG A 115 -9.88 17.70 4.80
CA ARG A 115 -9.73 17.68 3.34
C ARG A 115 -10.37 18.91 2.70
N ASN A 116 -11.58 19.29 3.12
CA ASN A 116 -12.27 20.46 2.58
C ASN A 116 -11.56 21.76 2.97
N TYR A 117 -11.02 21.88 4.17
CA TYR A 117 -10.14 23.00 4.54
C TYR A 117 -8.91 23.09 3.64
N ARG A 118 -8.29 21.97 3.28
CA ARG A 118 -7.15 21.96 2.34
C ARG A 118 -7.54 22.44 0.94
N VAL A 119 -8.70 22.00 0.44
CA VAL A 119 -9.14 22.33 -0.94
C VAL A 119 -9.74 23.74 -1.02
N ARG A 120 -10.55 24.14 -0.04
CA ARG A 120 -11.41 25.33 -0.09
C ARG A 120 -11.11 26.36 1.00
N GLY A 121 -10.18 26.11 1.92
CA GLY A 121 -9.87 27.01 3.03
C GLY A 121 -9.40 28.40 2.59
N HIS A 122 -8.86 28.54 1.37
CA HIS A 122 -8.52 29.83 0.77
C HIS A 122 -9.73 30.77 0.60
N ILE A 123 -10.96 30.25 0.62
CA ILE A 123 -12.20 31.06 0.59
C ILE A 123 -12.40 31.80 1.93
N LEU A 124 -12.04 31.16 3.05
CA LEU A 124 -12.12 31.74 4.39
C LEU A 124 -10.90 32.60 4.76
N ALA A 125 -9.81 32.49 4.00
CA ALA A 125 -8.58 33.22 4.28
C ALA A 125 -8.80 34.75 4.19
N SER A 126 -8.34 35.47 5.20
CA SER A 126 -8.38 36.94 5.25
C SER A 126 -7.30 37.54 4.34
N LEU A 127 -7.54 37.49 3.03
CA LEU A 127 -6.61 37.99 2.00
C LEU A 127 -6.92 39.42 1.54
N ASP A 128 -8.13 39.91 1.78
CA ASP A 128 -8.56 41.24 1.33
C ASP A 128 -8.32 42.30 2.43
N PRO A 129 -7.36 43.23 2.26
CA PRO A 129 -7.13 44.31 3.22
C PRO A 129 -8.30 45.30 3.30
N LEU A 130 -9.23 45.28 2.34
CA LEU A 130 -10.44 46.09 2.32
C LEU A 130 -11.62 45.43 3.06
N GLY A 131 -11.45 44.20 3.55
CA GLY A 131 -12.40 43.56 4.47
C GLY A 131 -13.69 43.04 3.82
N LYS A 132 -13.73 42.80 2.51
CA LYS A 132 -14.94 42.21 1.89
C LYS A 132 -15.10 40.76 2.34
N GLN A 133 -16.18 40.49 3.07
CA GLN A 133 -16.51 39.13 3.49
C GLN A 133 -17.11 38.33 2.33
N ARG A 134 -16.57 37.13 2.13
CA ARG A 134 -17.12 36.12 1.21
C ARG A 134 -18.07 35.21 1.98
N ALA A 135 -19.10 34.71 1.31
CA ALA A 135 -20.00 33.73 1.90
C ALA A 135 -19.19 32.49 2.31
N THR A 136 -19.41 32.02 3.55
CA THR A 136 -18.74 30.84 4.07
C THR A 136 -19.43 29.59 3.54
N PRO A 137 -18.71 28.71 2.83
CA PRO A 137 -19.26 27.42 2.41
C PRO A 137 -19.60 26.54 3.63
N PRO A 138 -20.80 25.91 3.67
CA PRO A 138 -21.21 25.08 4.80
C PRO A 138 -20.24 23.93 5.11
N GLU A 139 -19.61 23.35 4.09
CA GLU A 139 -18.66 22.24 4.24
C GLU A 139 -17.32 22.61 4.91
N LEU A 140 -17.10 23.90 5.19
CA LEU A 140 -15.98 24.37 6.02
C LEU A 140 -16.39 24.55 7.48
N MET A 141 -17.69 24.48 7.80
CA MET A 141 -18.19 24.61 9.16
C MET A 141 -18.18 23.25 9.85
N PRO A 142 -17.61 23.11 11.06
CA PRO A 142 -17.64 21.85 11.82
C PRO A 142 -19.06 21.34 12.07
N GLU A 143 -20.03 22.24 12.23
CA GLU A 143 -21.44 21.95 12.49
C GLU A 143 -22.09 21.19 11.33
N PHE A 144 -21.61 21.38 10.10
CA PHE A 144 -22.08 20.63 8.93
C PHE A 144 -21.80 19.12 9.04
N TYR A 145 -20.82 18.73 9.86
CA TYR A 145 -20.42 17.35 10.12
C TYR A 145 -20.89 16.83 11.48
N ASP A 146 -21.84 17.52 12.13
CA ASP A 146 -22.32 17.26 13.49
C ASP A 146 -21.26 17.40 14.59
N PHE A 147 -20.19 18.18 14.38
CA PHE A 147 -19.28 18.53 15.45
C PHE A 147 -19.88 19.64 16.32
N SER A 148 -19.79 19.45 17.62
CA SER A 148 -20.14 20.43 18.65
C SER A 148 -18.90 20.79 19.47
N GLU A 149 -18.96 21.86 20.26
CA GLU A 149 -17.87 22.25 21.18
C GLU A 149 -17.45 21.10 22.12
N ARG A 150 -18.37 20.20 22.47
CA ARG A 150 -18.09 19.00 23.30
C ARG A 150 -17.16 17.99 22.63
N ASP A 151 -16.89 18.17 21.35
CA ASP A 151 -16.05 17.29 20.56
C ASP A 151 -14.63 17.84 20.40
N TYR A 152 -14.39 19.11 20.78
CA TYR A 152 -13.08 19.76 20.63
C TYR A 152 -12.03 19.25 21.61
N ASP A 153 -12.45 18.77 22.79
CA ASP A 153 -11.53 18.18 23.77
C ASP A 153 -11.31 16.67 23.56
N ARG A 154 -11.87 16.09 22.48
CA ARG A 154 -11.76 14.65 22.23
C ARG A 154 -10.52 14.31 21.44
N GLY A 155 -9.89 13.18 21.77
CA GLY A 155 -8.75 12.67 21.02
C GLY A 155 -9.16 12.08 19.66
N PHE A 156 -8.52 12.54 18.60
CA PHE A 156 -8.62 12.02 17.25
C PHE A 156 -7.32 11.38 16.79
N SER A 157 -7.39 10.41 15.87
CA SER A 157 -6.21 9.79 15.29
C SER A 157 -5.54 10.72 14.28
N THR A 158 -4.21 10.82 14.35
CA THR A 158 -3.37 11.62 13.44
C THR A 158 -2.47 10.76 12.57
N SER A 159 -2.72 9.44 12.53
CA SER A 159 -1.94 8.46 11.75
C SER A 159 -1.73 8.84 10.28
N THR A 160 -2.69 9.54 9.68
CA THR A 160 -2.70 9.86 8.24
C THR A 160 -1.87 11.10 7.88
N PHE A 161 -1.47 11.92 8.86
CA PHE A 161 -0.82 13.22 8.62
C PHE A 161 0.60 13.32 9.21
N GLY A 162 1.06 12.28 9.92
CA GLY A 162 2.35 12.26 10.61
C GLY A 162 2.30 13.00 11.96
N GLY A 163 3.23 12.66 12.86
CA GLY A 163 3.29 13.21 14.22
C GLY A 163 2.80 12.22 15.30
N PRO A 164 2.33 12.71 16.47
CA PRO A 164 1.83 11.84 17.53
C PRO A 164 0.67 10.97 17.04
N LYS A 165 0.35 9.86 17.73
CA LYS A 165 -0.71 8.94 17.28
C LYS A 165 -2.12 9.54 17.41
N GLN A 166 -2.32 10.42 18.39
CA GLN A 166 -3.59 11.09 18.64
C GLN A 166 -3.35 12.55 19.06
N ARG A 167 -4.34 13.41 18.79
CA ARG A 167 -4.36 14.81 19.21
C ARG A 167 -5.79 15.26 19.54
N THR A 168 -5.92 16.16 20.50
CA THR A 168 -7.14 16.91 20.83
C THR A 168 -7.15 18.22 20.04
#